data_AF-A0A7C6YY60-F1
#
_entry.id   AF-A0A7C6YY60-F1
#
_cell.length_a   1.000
_cell.length_b   1.000
_cell.length_c   1.000
_cell.angle_alpha   90.00
_cell.angle_beta   90.00
_cell.angle_gamma   90.00
#
_symmetry.space_group_name_H-M   'P 1'
#
loop_
_entity.id
_entity.type
_entity.pdbx_description
1 polymer ?
#
loop_
_entity_poly.entity_id
_entity_poly.type
_entity_poly.pdbx_seq_one_letter_code
_entity_poly.pdbx_strand_id
1 'polypeptide(L)'
;MTVSMDRLVNLCKTRGFVFPGSEIYGGLANTWDYGPLGVELKNNVKRAWWKKFVQESPHNVGLDAAILMNPKTWEASGHLSSFSDPLIDCRKCKERFRADKLIEEFALKKGEEMQVDGWSYDKLAQYIKDNKVPCPSCNSHDFTTIRQFNLMFKTFQGVTEESVNEIYLRPETAQGIFVNFKNVQRSSRKKIPFGIAQIGKSFRNEITPGNFIFRTREFEQMELQFFCKPGEDLDWFKYWKEFCYQWLLSLGLNKDKIRTRDHKPEELSHYSVATTDFEFEFPFGWGELWGAADRTDY
;
A
#
# COMPACT_ATOMS: atom_id res chain seq x y z
N MET A 1 24.48 -11.37 15.32
CA MET A 1 23.17 -11.26 16.02
C MET A 1 22.12 -10.98 14.97
N THR A 2 21.17 -11.89 14.79
CA THR A 2 19.95 -11.65 13.99
C THR A 2 19.08 -10.62 14.71
N VAL A 3 18.63 -9.60 13.99
CA VAL A 3 17.75 -8.54 14.51
C VAL A 3 16.31 -9.05 14.44
N SER A 4 15.57 -9.07 15.56
CA SER A 4 14.15 -9.45 15.58
C SER A 4 13.23 -8.24 15.47
N MET A 5 11.97 -8.44 15.05
CA MET A 5 10.96 -7.38 15.03
C MET A 5 10.73 -6.77 16.40
N ASP A 6 10.56 -7.59 17.44
CA ASP A 6 10.33 -7.08 18.80
C ASP A 6 11.46 -6.18 19.28
N ARG A 7 12.71 -6.51 18.92
CA ARG A 7 13.87 -5.70 19.26
C ARG A 7 13.84 -4.35 18.52
N LEU A 8 13.45 -4.33 17.25
CA LEU A 8 13.30 -3.09 16.48
C LEU A 8 12.17 -2.22 17.02
N VAL A 9 11.00 -2.79 17.28
CA VAL A 9 9.83 -2.07 17.81
C VAL A 9 10.17 -1.43 19.16
N ASN A 10 10.81 -2.19 20.07
CA ASN A 10 11.24 -1.68 21.36
C ASN A 10 12.30 -0.56 21.22
N LEU A 11 13.25 -0.70 20.30
CA LEU A 11 14.24 0.36 20.04
C LEU A 11 13.56 1.63 19.52
N CYS A 12 12.65 1.49 18.54
CA CYS A 12 11.93 2.62 17.97
C CYS A 12 11.14 3.38 19.04
N LYS A 13 10.47 2.66 19.95
CA LYS A 13 9.74 3.27 21.07
C LYS A 13 10.69 3.95 22.06
N THR A 14 11.70 3.23 22.55
CA THR A 14 12.61 3.74 23.59
C THR A 14 13.51 4.90 23.14
N ARG A 15 13.79 5.00 21.83
CA ARG A 15 14.63 6.06 21.26
C ARG A 15 13.83 7.20 20.62
N GLY A 16 12.51 7.17 20.66
CA GLY A 16 11.68 8.26 20.13
C GLY A 16 11.61 8.31 18.60
N PHE A 17 11.58 7.15 17.95
CA PHE A 17 11.29 7.04 16.52
C PHE A 17 9.79 6.88 16.25
N VAL A 18 9.15 5.89 16.87
CA VAL A 18 7.74 5.57 16.60
C VAL A 18 7.05 5.15 17.89
N PHE A 19 5.84 5.67 18.10
CA PHE A 19 4.97 5.38 19.24
C PHE A 19 3.62 4.81 18.74
N PRO A 20 2.95 3.95 19.52
CA PRO A 20 1.55 3.60 19.26
C PRO A 20 0.67 4.85 19.25
N GLY A 21 -0.20 4.99 18.24
CA GLY A 21 -1.11 6.12 18.16
C GLY A 21 -2.09 6.13 19.33
N SER A 22 -2.33 7.30 19.94
CA SER A 22 -3.24 7.45 21.08
C SER A 22 -2.92 6.53 22.29
N GLU A 23 -1.65 6.24 22.54
CA GLU A 23 -1.18 5.25 23.54
C GLU A 23 -1.83 5.41 24.93
N ILE A 24 -1.95 6.64 25.44
CA ILE A 24 -2.51 6.90 26.78
C ILE A 24 -4.00 6.54 26.91
N TYR A 25 -4.70 6.36 25.79
CA TYR A 25 -6.11 5.98 25.72
C TYR A 25 -6.30 4.50 25.35
N GLY A 26 -5.26 3.67 25.49
CA GLY A 26 -5.28 2.25 25.13
C GLY A 26 -4.84 1.97 23.70
N GLY A 27 -4.39 2.99 22.97
CA GLY A 27 -3.96 2.89 21.60
C GLY A 27 -5.11 2.86 20.59
N LEU A 28 -4.79 3.15 19.33
CA LEU A 28 -5.67 2.92 18.20
C LEU A 28 -5.00 1.94 17.25
N ALA A 29 -5.70 0.84 16.92
CA ALA A 29 -5.12 -0.23 16.12
C ALA A 29 -4.64 0.27 14.75
N ASN A 30 -3.43 -0.15 14.37
CA ASN A 30 -2.78 0.19 13.09
C ASN A 30 -2.57 1.70 12.87
N THR A 31 -2.45 2.49 13.94
CA THR A 31 -2.01 3.89 13.88
C THR A 31 -0.75 4.10 14.71
N TRP A 32 0.13 4.97 14.22
CA TRP A 32 1.46 5.19 14.78
C TRP A 32 1.88 6.64 14.67
N ASP A 33 2.49 7.16 15.73
CA ASP A 33 3.03 8.52 15.79
C ASP A 33 4.55 8.49 15.63
N TYR A 34 5.10 9.39 14.81
CA TYR A 34 6.54 9.53 14.64
C TYR A 34 7.09 10.52 15.68
N GLY A 35 7.97 10.04 16.56
CA GLY A 35 8.61 10.84 17.61
C GLY A 35 9.74 11.76 17.07
N PRO A 36 10.50 12.43 17.95
CA PRO A 36 11.51 13.42 17.55
C PRO A 36 12.56 12.90 16.57
N LEU A 37 13.11 11.70 16.77
CA LEU A 37 14.09 11.13 15.81
C LEU A 37 13.40 10.53 14.59
N GLY A 38 12.18 10.03 14.76
CA GLY A 38 11.37 9.46 13.69
C GLY A 38 10.98 10.49 12.65
N VAL A 39 10.57 11.69 13.08
CA VAL A 39 10.19 12.78 12.17
C VAL A 39 11.39 13.27 11.37
N GLU A 40 12.59 13.34 11.96
CA GLU A 40 13.81 13.71 11.25
C GLU A 40 14.22 12.67 10.22
N LEU A 41 14.20 11.38 10.58
CA LEU A 41 14.48 10.30 9.64
C LEU A 41 13.48 10.28 8.48
N LYS A 42 12.18 10.34 8.79
CA LYS A 42 11.10 10.37 7.81
C LYS A 42 11.23 11.57 6.86
N ASN A 43 11.56 12.75 7.39
CA ASN A 43 11.79 13.94 6.56
C ASN A 43 13.05 13.83 5.70
N ASN A 44 14.13 13.22 6.21
CA ASN A 44 15.33 12.94 5.43
C ASN A 44 15.04 12.02 4.24
N VAL A 45 14.28 10.94 4.45
CA VAL A 45 13.87 10.03 3.37
C VAL A 45 13.06 10.78 2.30
N LYS A 46 12.06 11.57 2.70
CA LYS A 46 11.26 12.38 1.76
C LYS A 46 12.10 13.37 0.97
N ARG A 47 13.03 14.07 1.63
CA ARG A 47 13.93 15.03 0.98
C ARG A 47 14.86 14.33 -0.01
N ALA A 48 15.42 13.18 0.35
CA ALA A 48 16.29 12.41 -0.54
C ALA A 48 15.53 11.95 -1.79
N TRP A 49 14.31 11.43 -1.62
CA TRP A 49 13.46 11.02 -2.74
C TRP A 49 13.08 12.22 -3.62
N TRP A 50 12.60 13.32 -3.03
CA TRP A 50 12.21 14.52 -3.79
C TRP A 50 13.38 15.12 -4.56
N LYS A 51 14.56 15.19 -3.94
CA LYS A 51 15.78 15.63 -4.60
C LYS A 51 16.07 14.77 -5.82
N LYS A 52 16.07 13.44 -5.67
CA LYS A 52 16.43 12.52 -6.76
C LYS A 52 15.40 12.47 -7.88
N PHE A 53 14.12 12.32 -7.54
CA PHE A 53 13.06 12.06 -8.50
C PHE A 53 12.47 13.32 -9.12
N VAL A 54 12.62 14.48 -8.47
CA VAL A 54 12.04 15.75 -8.95
C VAL A 54 13.11 16.77 -9.28
N GLN A 55 13.99 17.12 -8.33
CA GLN A 55 14.93 18.24 -8.51
C GLN A 55 16.08 17.90 -9.47
N GLU A 56 16.60 16.67 -9.40
CA GLU A 56 17.68 16.19 -10.28
C GLU A 56 17.16 15.65 -11.63
N SER A 57 15.85 15.40 -11.75
CA SER A 57 15.25 14.85 -12.97
C SER A 57 14.95 15.96 -13.98
N PRO A 58 15.43 15.88 -15.23
CA PRO A 58 15.04 16.83 -16.26
C PRO A 58 13.59 16.62 -16.73
N HIS A 59 13.02 15.45 -16.47
CA HIS A 59 11.70 15.07 -16.96
C HIS A 59 10.57 15.41 -15.97
N ASN A 60 10.83 15.30 -14.67
CA ASN A 60 9.75 15.26 -13.69
C ASN A 60 9.43 16.64 -13.11
N VAL A 61 8.21 16.76 -12.58
CA VAL A 61 7.73 17.92 -11.83
C VAL A 61 6.97 17.46 -10.59
N GLY A 62 6.82 18.35 -9.61
CA GLY A 62 6.08 18.07 -8.38
C GLY A 62 4.61 18.50 -8.43
N LEU A 63 3.77 17.82 -7.66
CA LEU A 63 2.37 18.17 -7.36
C LEU A 63 2.07 17.88 -5.89
N ASP A 64 1.13 18.63 -5.31
CA ASP A 64 0.48 18.32 -4.04
C ASP A 64 -1.03 18.44 -4.19
N ALA A 65 -1.71 17.32 -4.46
CA ALA A 65 -3.15 17.26 -4.60
C ALA A 65 -3.85 17.11 -3.24
N ALA A 66 -5.10 17.57 -3.16
CA ALA A 66 -5.95 17.38 -2.00
C ALA A 66 -6.17 15.89 -1.64
N ILE A 67 -6.44 15.63 -0.36
CA ILE A 67 -6.84 14.29 0.13
C ILE A 67 -8.30 14.00 -0.20
N LEU A 68 -9.18 14.98 0.01
CA LEU A 68 -10.60 14.88 -0.28
C LEU A 68 -10.81 15.17 -1.77
N MET A 69 -11.35 14.19 -2.49
CA MET A 69 -11.61 14.28 -3.93
C MET A 69 -13.08 13.97 -4.20
N ASN A 70 -13.56 14.41 -5.37
CA ASN A 70 -14.91 14.09 -5.82
C ASN A 70 -15.07 12.55 -5.93
N PRO A 71 -16.17 11.95 -5.43
CA PRO A 71 -16.38 10.50 -5.47
C PRO A 71 -16.29 9.89 -6.86
N LYS A 72 -16.65 10.64 -7.91
CA LYS A 72 -16.54 10.20 -9.30
C LYS A 72 -15.11 9.85 -9.71
N THR A 73 -14.10 10.42 -9.06
CA THR A 73 -12.70 10.02 -9.27
C THR A 73 -12.46 8.57 -8.87
N TRP A 74 -13.06 8.13 -7.74
CA TRP A 74 -12.91 6.77 -7.22
C TRP A 74 -13.79 5.76 -7.96
N GLU A 75 -14.93 6.22 -8.49
CA GLU A 75 -15.76 5.44 -9.41
C GLU A 75 -15.02 5.18 -10.73
N ALA A 76 -14.50 6.23 -11.38
CA ALA A 76 -13.81 6.14 -12.65
C ALA A 76 -12.54 5.28 -12.58
N SER A 77 -11.81 5.35 -11.48
CA SER A 77 -10.61 4.52 -11.24
C SER A 77 -10.91 3.09 -10.76
N GLY A 78 -12.19 2.73 -10.59
CA GLY A 78 -12.62 1.41 -10.15
C GLY A 78 -12.46 1.13 -8.64
N HIS A 79 -11.93 2.06 -7.85
CA HIS A 79 -11.70 1.84 -6.42
C HIS A 79 -12.98 1.53 -5.64
N LEU A 80 -14.12 2.11 -6.03
CA LEU A 80 -15.39 1.82 -5.35
C LEU A 80 -15.87 0.38 -5.56
N SER A 81 -15.50 -0.27 -6.67
CA SER A 81 -15.95 -1.61 -7.02
C SER A 81 -14.93 -2.72 -6.74
N SER A 82 -13.63 -2.44 -6.83
CA SER A 82 -12.58 -3.47 -6.74
C SER A 82 -11.62 -3.31 -5.56
N PHE A 83 -11.57 -2.15 -4.90
CA PHE A 83 -10.63 -1.90 -3.80
C PHE A 83 -11.15 -2.46 -2.47
N SER A 84 -11.17 -3.79 -2.37
CA SER A 84 -11.81 -4.50 -1.27
C SER A 84 -11.14 -5.81 -0.91
N ASP A 85 -11.17 -6.16 0.37
CA ASP A 85 -10.67 -7.42 0.90
C ASP A 85 -11.80 -8.44 1.14
N PRO A 86 -11.52 -9.76 1.02
CA PRO A 86 -12.44 -10.82 1.41
C PRO A 86 -12.53 -10.94 2.93
N LEU A 87 -13.55 -10.33 3.53
CA LEU A 87 -13.75 -10.30 4.98
C LEU A 87 -14.55 -11.50 5.49
N ILE A 88 -14.06 -12.12 6.56
CA ILE A 88 -14.74 -13.21 7.28
C ILE A 88 -14.70 -12.97 8.80
N ASP A 89 -15.78 -13.27 9.53
CA ASP A 89 -15.85 -13.10 10.98
C ASP A 89 -15.98 -14.44 11.68
N CYS A 90 -15.26 -14.62 12.79
CA CYS A 90 -15.53 -15.74 13.68
C CYS A 90 -16.80 -15.46 14.49
N ARG A 91 -17.82 -16.31 14.36
CA ARG A 91 -19.10 -16.10 15.06
C ARG A 91 -18.97 -16.20 16.58
N LYS A 92 -17.94 -16.90 17.08
CA LYS A 92 -17.67 -17.12 18.50
C LYS A 92 -17.02 -15.91 19.18
N CYS A 93 -15.87 -15.44 18.68
CA CYS A 93 -15.15 -14.30 19.29
C CYS A 93 -15.44 -12.95 18.63
N LYS A 94 -16.17 -12.92 17.51
CA LYS A 94 -16.50 -11.72 16.72
C LYS A 94 -15.30 -11.01 16.08
N GLU A 95 -14.12 -11.61 16.16
CA GLU A 95 -12.95 -11.11 15.45
C GLU A 95 -13.10 -11.27 13.94
N ARG A 96 -12.47 -10.34 13.23
CA ARG A 96 -12.51 -10.17 11.78
C ARG A 96 -11.16 -10.54 11.20
N PHE A 97 -11.21 -11.33 10.15
CA PHE A 97 -10.03 -11.79 9.44
C PHE A 97 -10.21 -11.51 7.95
N ARG A 98 -9.09 -11.32 7.25
CA ARG A 98 -9.09 -11.49 5.81
C ARG A 98 -9.00 -12.98 5.49
N ALA A 99 -9.90 -13.48 4.67
CA ALA A 99 -10.02 -14.90 4.39
C ALA A 99 -8.80 -15.46 3.66
N ASP A 100 -8.20 -14.67 2.76
CA ASP A 100 -6.96 -14.99 2.06
C ASP A 100 -5.80 -15.20 3.04
N LYS A 101 -5.48 -14.21 3.88
CA LYS A 101 -4.37 -14.27 4.84
C LYS A 101 -4.60 -15.33 5.92
N LEU A 102 -5.85 -15.55 6.33
CA LEU A 102 -6.19 -16.66 7.22
C LEU A 102 -5.77 -18.02 6.65
N ILE A 103 -5.94 -18.23 5.34
CA ILE A 103 -5.52 -19.44 4.65
C ILE A 103 -4.00 -19.51 4.53
N GLU A 104 -3.34 -18.42 4.11
CA GLU A 104 -1.89 -18.39 3.92
C GLU A 104 -1.14 -18.63 5.23
N GLU A 105 -1.56 -18.00 6.32
CA GLU A 105 -0.98 -18.22 7.65
C GLU A 105 -1.19 -19.65 8.15
N PHE A 106 -2.34 -20.26 7.84
CA PHE A 106 -2.63 -21.64 8.19
C PHE A 106 -1.78 -22.63 7.38
N ALA A 107 -1.62 -22.41 6.08
CA ALA A 107 -0.76 -23.20 5.20
C ALA A 107 0.71 -23.08 5.66
N LEU A 108 1.17 -21.87 5.97
CA LEU A 108 2.53 -21.65 6.45
C LEU A 108 2.81 -22.38 7.76
N LYS A 109 1.85 -22.41 8.69
CA LYS A 109 1.97 -23.20 9.94
C LYS A 109 2.06 -24.71 9.69
N LYS A 110 1.60 -25.21 8.54
CA LYS A 110 1.78 -26.60 8.10
C LYS A 110 3.09 -26.82 7.33
N GLY A 111 3.86 -25.78 7.07
CA GLY A 111 5.07 -25.84 6.25
C GLY A 111 4.79 -25.78 4.74
N GLU A 112 3.59 -25.34 4.34
CA GLU A 112 3.21 -25.15 2.95
C GLU A 112 3.23 -23.65 2.61
N GLU A 113 4.01 -23.25 1.62
CA GLU A 113 3.91 -21.92 1.05
C GLU A 113 2.80 -21.92 -0.01
N MET A 114 1.69 -21.27 0.30
CA MET A 114 0.56 -21.11 -0.59
C MET A 114 0.23 -19.62 -0.72
N GLN A 115 0.04 -19.17 -1.96
CA GLN A 115 -0.45 -17.84 -2.28
C GLN A 115 -1.87 -17.98 -2.83
N VAL A 116 -2.84 -17.36 -2.16
CA VAL A 116 -4.26 -17.46 -2.53
C VAL A 116 -4.86 -16.12 -2.96
N ASP A 117 -4.03 -15.09 -3.04
CA ASP A 117 -4.40 -13.81 -3.63
C ASP A 117 -5.02 -14.03 -5.02
N GLY A 118 -6.19 -13.45 -5.26
CA GLY A 118 -6.96 -13.60 -6.50
C GLY A 118 -7.94 -14.80 -6.55
N TRP A 119 -8.01 -15.66 -5.54
CA TRP A 119 -9.03 -16.71 -5.49
C TRP A 119 -10.44 -16.14 -5.35
N SER A 120 -11.43 -16.81 -5.97
CA SER A 120 -12.84 -16.46 -5.78
C SER A 120 -13.29 -16.70 -4.33
N TYR A 121 -14.28 -15.94 -3.87
CA TYR A 121 -14.79 -16.06 -2.50
C TYR A 121 -15.33 -17.46 -2.20
N ASP A 122 -15.96 -18.11 -3.17
CA ASP A 122 -16.42 -19.50 -3.02
C ASP A 122 -15.25 -20.46 -2.82
N LYS A 123 -14.15 -20.27 -3.57
CA LYS A 123 -12.95 -21.11 -3.44
C LYS A 123 -12.28 -20.91 -2.09
N LEU A 124 -12.18 -19.67 -1.60
CA LEU A 124 -11.66 -19.35 -0.27
C LEU A 124 -12.54 -20.00 0.83
N ALA A 125 -13.86 -19.84 0.74
CA ALA A 125 -14.80 -20.40 1.71
C ALA A 125 -14.75 -21.93 1.73
N GLN A 126 -14.67 -22.56 0.56
CA GLN A 126 -14.57 -24.00 0.42
C GLN A 126 -13.26 -24.52 1.02
N TYR A 127 -12.13 -23.86 0.77
CA TYR A 127 -10.84 -24.23 1.36
C TYR A 127 -10.87 -24.15 2.89
N ILE A 128 -11.41 -23.07 3.46
CA ILE A 128 -11.54 -22.89 4.92
C ILE A 128 -12.35 -24.04 5.53
N LYS A 129 -13.43 -24.44 4.87
CA LYS A 129 -14.31 -25.52 5.30
C LYS A 129 -13.64 -26.89 5.22
N ASP A 130 -13.03 -27.21 4.07
CA ASP A 130 -12.44 -28.53 3.80
C ASP A 130 -11.21 -28.79 4.67
N ASN A 131 -10.39 -27.76 4.88
CA ASN A 131 -9.19 -27.86 5.71
C ASN A 131 -9.45 -27.62 7.19
N LYS A 132 -10.70 -27.34 7.58
CA LYS A 132 -11.10 -26.95 8.94
C LYS A 132 -10.13 -25.91 9.51
N VAL A 133 -9.93 -24.81 8.79
CA VAL A 133 -9.05 -23.74 9.27
C VAL A 133 -9.61 -23.20 10.59
N PRO A 134 -8.84 -23.18 11.70
CA PRO A 134 -9.32 -22.66 12.97
C PRO A 134 -9.18 -21.13 13.02
N CYS A 135 -10.06 -20.48 13.78
CA CYS A 135 -9.88 -19.10 14.20
C CYS A 135 -8.58 -18.97 15.02
N PRO A 136 -7.63 -18.11 14.62
CA PRO A 136 -6.36 -17.96 15.32
C PRO A 136 -6.51 -17.57 16.79
N SER A 137 -7.61 -16.88 17.13
CA SER A 137 -7.79 -16.25 18.44
C SER A 137 -8.59 -17.10 19.42
N CYS A 138 -9.51 -17.95 18.94
CA CYS A 138 -10.36 -18.77 19.82
C CYS A 138 -10.50 -20.24 19.40
N ASN A 139 -9.78 -20.65 18.36
CA ASN A 139 -9.73 -22.01 17.82
C ASN A 139 -11.09 -22.57 17.36
N SER A 140 -12.10 -21.71 17.18
CA SER A 140 -13.40 -22.07 16.59
C SER A 140 -13.30 -22.22 15.08
N HIS A 141 -14.13 -23.09 14.49
CA HIS A 141 -14.27 -23.22 13.03
C HIS A 141 -15.56 -22.56 12.51
N ASP A 142 -16.34 -21.93 13.39
CA ASP A 142 -17.59 -21.28 13.04
C ASP A 142 -17.33 -19.85 12.54
N PHE A 143 -17.28 -19.73 11.22
CA PHE A 143 -17.11 -18.48 10.50
C PHE A 143 -18.38 -18.06 9.77
N THR A 144 -18.54 -16.76 9.52
CA THR A 144 -19.56 -16.23 8.61
C THR A 144 -19.23 -16.55 7.15
N THR A 145 -20.14 -16.22 6.24
CA THR A 145 -19.79 -16.15 4.82
C THR A 145 -18.78 -15.04 4.58
N ILE A 146 -17.95 -15.21 3.55
CA ILE A 146 -17.02 -14.18 3.08
C ILE A 146 -17.84 -13.08 2.41
N ARG A 147 -17.49 -11.83 2.70
CA ARG A 147 -18.09 -10.65 2.07
C ARG A 147 -17.03 -9.68 1.60
N GLN A 148 -17.39 -8.87 0.61
CA GLN A 148 -16.56 -7.78 0.13
C GLN A 148 -16.50 -6.66 1.18
N PHE A 149 -15.31 -6.22 1.54
CA PHE A 149 -15.12 -5.06 2.42
C PHE A 149 -14.27 -3.99 1.73
N ASN A 150 -14.88 -2.85 1.40
CA ASN A 150 -14.18 -1.74 0.77
C ASN A 150 -13.17 -1.10 1.73
N LEU A 151 -11.94 -0.95 1.28
CA LEU A 151 -10.82 -0.45 2.08
C LEU A 151 -10.72 1.09 2.10
N MET A 152 -11.56 1.83 1.39
CA MET A 152 -11.56 3.29 1.45
C MET A 152 -12.24 3.79 2.72
N PHE A 153 -11.64 4.79 3.36
CA PHE A 153 -12.31 5.50 4.45
C PHE A 153 -13.39 6.42 3.89
N LYS A 154 -14.63 6.11 4.22
CA LYS A 154 -15.80 6.93 3.91
C LYS A 154 -15.98 8.03 4.96
N THR A 155 -16.29 9.23 4.50
CA THR A 155 -16.68 10.37 5.33
C THR A 155 -17.76 11.19 4.62
N PHE A 156 -18.25 12.26 5.25
CA PHE A 156 -19.35 13.06 4.72
C PHE A 156 -18.97 14.54 4.72
N GLN A 157 -19.29 15.22 3.62
CA GLN A 157 -19.12 16.66 3.44
C GLN A 157 -20.48 17.33 3.34
N GLY A 158 -20.83 18.15 4.33
CA GLY A 158 -22.10 18.85 4.40
C GLY A 158 -22.28 19.51 5.76
N VAL A 159 -23.21 20.45 5.86
CA VAL A 159 -23.48 21.19 7.11
C VAL A 159 -24.69 20.59 7.85
N THR A 160 -25.63 20.01 7.13
CA THR A 160 -26.86 19.41 7.68
C THR A 160 -26.95 17.94 7.31
N GLU A 161 -27.67 17.15 8.11
CA GLU A 161 -27.92 15.71 7.84
C GLU A 161 -28.64 15.47 6.50
N GLU A 162 -29.32 16.48 5.96
CA GLU A 162 -29.99 16.43 4.65
C GLU A 162 -29.09 16.82 3.47
N SER A 163 -27.89 17.38 3.72
CA SER A 163 -26.95 17.87 2.70
C SER A 163 -25.56 17.24 2.78
N VAL A 164 -25.46 16.04 3.37
CA VAL A 164 -24.20 15.28 3.45
C VAL A 164 -23.91 14.58 2.13
N ASN A 165 -22.88 15.06 1.42
CA ASN A 165 -22.29 14.34 0.30
C ASN A 165 -21.30 13.32 0.83
N GLU A 166 -21.49 12.06 0.46
CA GLU A 166 -20.52 11.01 0.72
C GLU A 166 -19.21 11.31 -0.03
N ILE A 167 -18.09 11.30 0.68
CA ILE A 167 -16.75 11.50 0.13
C ILE A 167 -15.77 10.51 0.78
N TYR A 168 -14.55 10.44 0.27
CA TYR A 168 -13.57 9.45 0.68
C TYR A 168 -12.23 10.08 0.96
N LEU A 169 -11.49 9.52 1.92
CA LEU A 169 -10.06 9.74 2.04
C LEU A 169 -9.36 8.90 0.97
N ARG A 170 -8.45 9.51 0.21
CA ARG A 170 -7.75 8.80 -0.88
C ARG A 170 -6.96 7.57 -0.39
N PRO A 171 -7.07 6.42 -1.09
CA PRO A 171 -6.31 5.21 -0.78
C PRO A 171 -4.91 5.18 -1.41
N GLU A 172 -4.66 6.08 -2.36
CA GLU A 172 -3.40 6.27 -3.08
C GLU A 172 -3.22 7.75 -3.49
N THR A 173 -2.02 8.15 -3.90
CA THR A 173 -1.75 9.53 -4.36
C THR A 173 -1.91 9.73 -5.88
N ALA A 174 -1.86 8.65 -6.66
CA ALA A 174 -1.86 8.65 -8.12
C ALA A 174 -3.06 9.36 -8.75
N GLN A 175 -4.28 9.19 -8.22
CA GLN A 175 -5.48 9.82 -8.78
C GLN A 175 -5.40 11.35 -8.79
N GLY A 176 -4.75 11.95 -7.78
CA GLY A 176 -4.52 13.40 -7.73
C GLY A 176 -3.63 13.90 -8.88
N ILE A 177 -2.71 13.06 -9.33
CA ILE A 177 -1.83 13.32 -10.46
C ILE A 177 -2.62 13.20 -11.79
N PHE A 178 -3.38 12.12 -11.98
CA PHE A 178 -4.13 11.89 -13.22
C PHE A 178 -5.13 13.00 -13.52
N VAL A 179 -5.94 13.40 -12.52
CA VAL A 179 -6.92 14.49 -12.71
C VAL A 179 -6.26 15.85 -13.04
N ASN A 180 -4.98 16.02 -12.69
CA ASN A 180 -4.22 17.24 -12.95
C ASN A 180 -3.26 17.14 -14.14
N PHE A 181 -3.24 16.03 -14.88
CA PHE A 181 -2.30 15.81 -15.99
C PHE A 181 -2.26 17.01 -16.96
N LYS A 182 -3.41 17.47 -17.46
CA LYS A 182 -3.48 18.60 -18.39
C LYS A 182 -3.09 19.94 -17.76
N ASN A 183 -3.46 20.17 -16.50
CA ASN A 183 -3.10 21.38 -15.78
C ASN A 183 -1.57 21.49 -15.63
N VAL A 184 -0.94 20.41 -15.17
CA VAL A 184 0.51 20.33 -14.95
C VAL A 184 1.25 20.38 -16.27
N GLN A 185 0.83 19.61 -17.28
CA GLN A 185 1.45 19.62 -18.62
C GLN A 185 1.51 21.05 -19.19
N ARG A 186 0.40 21.80 -19.10
CA ARG A 186 0.31 23.16 -19.62
C ARG A 186 1.14 24.15 -18.82
N SER A 187 1.04 24.15 -17.49
CA SER A 187 1.73 25.14 -16.63
C SER A 187 3.24 24.95 -16.62
N SER A 188 3.71 23.70 -16.69
CA SER A 188 5.13 23.35 -16.72
C SER A 188 5.72 23.24 -18.15
N ARG A 189 4.88 23.42 -19.18
CA ARG A 189 5.26 23.33 -20.61
C ARG A 189 5.97 22.01 -20.96
N LYS A 190 5.65 20.92 -20.27
CA LYS A 190 6.24 19.61 -20.51
C LYS A 190 5.68 18.97 -21.78
N LYS A 191 6.53 18.23 -22.48
CA LYS A 191 6.16 17.31 -23.55
C LYS A 191 6.44 15.89 -23.08
N ILE A 192 5.69 14.92 -23.59
CA ILE A 192 5.95 13.50 -23.34
C ILE A 192 7.34 13.15 -23.94
N PRO A 193 8.20 12.42 -23.20
CA PRO A 193 7.94 11.84 -21.89
C PRO A 193 8.22 12.80 -20.72
N PHE A 194 7.35 12.77 -19.71
CA PHE A 194 7.51 13.53 -18.47
C PHE A 194 6.77 12.85 -17.32
N GLY A 195 7.21 13.09 -16.09
CA GLY A 195 6.56 12.56 -14.91
C GLY A 195 6.03 13.64 -13.98
N ILE A 196 5.03 13.26 -13.17
CA ILE A 196 4.49 14.08 -12.10
C ILE A 196 4.62 13.28 -10.81
N ALA A 197 5.31 13.85 -9.83
CA ALA A 197 5.59 13.25 -8.54
C ALA A 197 4.73 13.87 -7.45
N GLN A 198 4.31 13.06 -6.49
CA GLN A 198 3.61 13.51 -5.29
C GLN A 198 4.12 12.76 -4.05
N ILE A 199 4.32 13.50 -2.96
CA ILE A 199 4.48 12.93 -1.63
C ILE A 199 3.28 13.34 -0.81
N GLY A 200 2.57 12.39 -0.20
CA GLY A 200 1.42 12.75 0.61
C GLY A 200 0.80 11.58 1.35
N LYS A 201 -0.17 11.90 2.22
CA LYS A 201 -0.90 10.90 2.99
C LYS A 201 -1.87 10.11 2.12
N SER A 202 -2.04 8.84 2.46
CA SER A 202 -3.04 7.92 1.93
C SER A 202 -3.61 7.07 3.06
N PHE A 203 -4.83 6.57 2.86
CA PHE A 203 -5.60 5.92 3.91
C PHE A 203 -6.20 4.61 3.42
N ARG A 204 -5.99 3.54 4.18
CA ARG A 204 -6.57 2.22 3.89
C ARG A 204 -7.20 1.68 5.16
N ASN A 205 -8.48 1.31 5.11
CA ASN A 205 -9.25 0.82 6.25
C ASN A 205 -8.90 -0.64 6.58
N GLU A 206 -7.61 -0.86 6.84
CA GLU A 206 -7.02 -2.17 7.11
C GLU A 206 -7.68 -2.79 8.36
N ILE A 207 -8.16 -4.02 8.18
CA ILE A 207 -8.91 -4.76 9.21
C ILE A 207 -7.94 -5.52 10.11
N THR A 208 -6.93 -6.14 9.50
CA THR A 208 -6.01 -7.06 10.15
C THR A 208 -4.85 -6.31 10.81
N PRO A 209 -4.51 -6.62 12.08
CA PRO A 209 -3.26 -6.16 12.66
C PRO A 209 -2.10 -6.75 11.87
N GLY A 210 -1.06 -5.94 11.61
CA GLY A 210 0.14 -6.42 10.93
C GLY A 210 1.41 -6.08 11.69
N ASN A 211 2.55 -6.35 11.06
CA ASN A 211 3.85 -6.05 11.63
C ASN A 211 4.02 -4.53 11.74
N PHE A 212 3.91 -3.97 12.94
CA PHE A 212 4.32 -2.59 13.24
C PHE A 212 3.83 -1.55 12.19
N ILE A 213 4.73 -0.75 11.61
CA ILE A 213 4.42 0.27 10.60
C ILE A 213 4.18 -0.29 9.18
N PHE A 214 4.17 -1.62 8.99
CA PHE A 214 3.98 -2.25 7.66
C PHE A 214 2.50 -2.42 7.30
N ARG A 215 1.59 -2.39 8.29
CA ARG A 215 0.14 -2.35 8.05
C ARG A 215 -0.48 -1.24 8.89
N THR A 216 -0.74 -0.11 8.25
CA THR A 216 -1.23 1.09 8.90
C THR A 216 -2.44 1.65 8.17
N ARG A 217 -3.35 2.27 8.91
CA ARG A 217 -4.55 2.90 8.32
C ARG A 217 -4.29 4.25 7.67
N GLU A 218 -3.20 4.89 8.07
CA GLU A 218 -2.74 6.17 7.58
C GLU A 218 -1.23 6.08 7.38
N PHE A 219 -0.75 6.40 6.18
CA PHE A 219 0.67 6.39 5.83
C PHE A 219 0.97 7.44 4.77
N GLU A 220 2.25 7.68 4.51
CA GLU A 220 2.70 8.55 3.42
C GLU A 220 3.26 7.71 2.28
N GLN A 221 2.90 8.07 1.06
CA GLN A 221 3.45 7.49 -0.16
C GLN A 221 4.26 8.55 -0.91
N MET A 222 5.22 8.07 -1.69
CA MET A 222 5.99 8.86 -2.63
C MET A 222 5.80 8.21 -4.01
N GLU A 223 4.89 8.75 -4.81
CA GLU A 223 4.51 8.17 -6.10
C GLU A 223 4.93 9.10 -7.23
N LEU A 224 5.40 8.49 -8.33
CA LEU A 224 5.72 9.16 -9.59
C LEU A 224 4.89 8.49 -10.69
N GLN A 225 4.04 9.27 -11.35
CA GLN A 225 3.37 8.82 -12.58
C GLN A 225 4.16 9.36 -13.77
N PHE A 226 4.78 8.46 -14.55
CA PHE A 226 5.61 8.82 -15.69
C PHE A 226 4.86 8.55 -16.99
N PHE A 227 4.58 9.60 -17.75
CA PHE A 227 3.79 9.54 -18.97
C PHE A 227 4.72 9.46 -20.17
N CYS A 228 4.58 8.41 -20.98
CA CYS A 228 5.36 8.17 -22.20
C CYS A 228 4.43 7.98 -23.41
N LYS A 229 4.99 7.77 -24.60
CA LYS A 229 4.18 7.42 -25.77
C LYS A 229 3.83 5.93 -25.73
N PRO A 230 2.63 5.53 -26.17
CA PRO A 230 2.31 4.11 -26.34
C PRO A 230 3.35 3.40 -27.21
N GLY A 231 3.80 2.22 -26.76
CA GLY A 231 4.84 1.43 -27.41
C GLY A 231 6.28 1.73 -26.95
N GLU A 232 6.50 2.79 -26.17
CA GLU A 232 7.77 3.08 -25.48
C GLU A 232 7.72 2.70 -23.99
N ASP A 233 6.56 2.30 -23.49
CA ASP A 233 6.21 2.06 -22.08
C ASP A 233 7.11 1.01 -21.41
N LEU A 234 7.29 -0.17 -22.03
CA LEU A 234 8.15 -1.21 -21.48
C LEU A 234 9.64 -0.84 -21.43
N ASP A 235 10.11 0.04 -22.31
CA ASP A 235 11.49 0.52 -22.26
C ASP A 235 11.68 1.53 -21.13
N TRP A 236 10.69 2.41 -20.92
CA TRP A 236 10.65 3.28 -19.74
C TRP A 236 10.49 2.50 -18.43
N PHE A 237 9.70 1.42 -18.43
CA PHE A 237 9.55 0.53 -17.30
C PHE A 237 10.89 -0.10 -16.91
N LYS A 238 11.65 -0.64 -17.87
CA LYS A 238 13.01 -1.17 -17.62
C LYS A 238 13.94 -0.09 -17.08
N TYR A 239 13.91 1.12 -17.66
CA TYR A 239 14.71 2.24 -17.18
C TYR A 239 14.39 2.57 -15.72
N TRP A 240 13.11 2.75 -15.38
CA TRP A 240 12.70 3.09 -14.02
C TRP A 240 12.96 1.96 -13.04
N LYS A 241 12.79 0.70 -13.46
CA LYS A 241 13.14 -0.47 -12.65
C LYS A 241 14.62 -0.41 -12.22
N GLU A 242 15.52 -0.23 -13.18
CA GLU A 242 16.96 -0.13 -12.90
C GLU A 242 17.30 1.14 -12.10
N PHE A 243 16.71 2.28 -12.46
CA PHE A 243 16.94 3.55 -11.76
C PHE A 243 16.57 3.46 -10.27
N CYS A 244 15.40 2.89 -9.95
CA CYS A 244 14.95 2.70 -8.57
C CYS A 244 15.85 1.71 -7.82
N TYR A 245 16.24 0.59 -8.44
CA TYR A 245 17.16 -0.37 -7.84
C TYR A 245 18.50 0.29 -7.46
N GLN A 246 19.11 1.00 -8.40
CA GLN A 246 20.39 1.69 -8.18
C GLN A 246 20.26 2.82 -7.16
N TRP A 247 19.13 3.52 -7.14
CA TRP A 247 18.90 4.54 -6.11
C TRP A 247 18.82 3.93 -4.72
N LEU A 248 18.11 2.82 -4.53
CA LEU A 248 18.05 2.12 -3.25
C LEU A 248 19.44 1.68 -2.78
N LEU A 249 20.28 1.13 -3.66
CA LEU A 249 21.67 0.81 -3.35
C LEU A 249 22.49 2.05 -2.97
N SER A 250 22.27 3.18 -3.65
CA SER A 250 22.96 4.45 -3.39
C SER A 250 22.65 5.04 -2.01
N LEU A 251 21.50 4.70 -1.41
CA LEU A 251 21.14 5.05 -0.04
C LEU A 251 21.82 4.19 1.03
N GLY A 252 22.62 3.20 0.61
CA GLY A 252 23.34 2.29 1.52
C GLY A 252 22.55 1.05 1.93
N LEU A 253 21.47 0.70 1.21
CA LEU A 253 20.80 -0.58 1.42
C LEU A 253 21.76 -1.73 1.05
N ASN A 254 21.76 -2.78 1.88
CA ASN A 254 22.59 -3.93 1.62
C ASN A 254 22.06 -4.69 0.38
N LYS A 255 22.91 -4.83 -0.64
CA LYS A 255 22.63 -5.57 -1.88
C LYS A 255 22.15 -7.02 -1.64
N ASP A 256 22.62 -7.65 -0.56
CA ASP A 256 22.28 -9.05 -0.24
C ASP A 256 20.89 -9.15 0.39
N LYS A 257 20.29 -8.02 0.77
CA LYS A 257 18.98 -7.93 1.43
C LYS A 257 17.93 -7.23 0.59
N ILE A 258 18.23 -6.93 -0.67
CA ILE A 258 17.29 -6.32 -1.61
C ILE A 258 17.19 -7.22 -2.84
N ARG A 259 15.98 -7.36 -3.37
CA ARG A 259 15.74 -8.07 -4.63
C ARG A 259 14.61 -7.41 -5.40
N THR A 260 14.56 -7.68 -6.70
CA THR A 260 13.40 -7.36 -7.53
C THR A 260 12.61 -8.64 -7.79
N ARG A 261 11.29 -8.60 -7.63
CA ARG A 261 10.38 -9.70 -7.94
C ARG A 261 9.36 -9.23 -8.97
N ASP A 262 9.40 -9.82 -10.15
CA ASP A 262 8.40 -9.56 -11.18
C ASP A 262 7.12 -10.34 -10.86
N HIS A 263 5.98 -9.66 -10.97
CA HIS A 263 4.66 -10.29 -10.81
C HIS A 263 4.40 -11.28 -11.92
N LYS A 264 3.79 -12.41 -11.58
CA LYS A 264 3.24 -13.35 -12.55
C LYS A 264 1.95 -12.81 -13.17
N PRO A 265 1.52 -13.30 -14.34
CA PRO A 265 0.29 -12.82 -15.00
C PRO A 265 -0.96 -12.84 -14.10
N GLU A 266 -1.09 -13.82 -13.21
CA GLU A 266 -2.18 -13.95 -12.26
C GLU A 266 -2.13 -12.96 -11.08
N GLU A 267 -0.98 -12.36 -10.81
CA GLU A 267 -0.78 -11.37 -9.73
C GLU A 267 -0.96 -9.93 -10.24
N LEU A 268 -0.90 -9.71 -11.56
CA LEU A 268 -1.03 -8.39 -12.15
C LEU A 268 -2.41 -7.80 -11.86
N SER A 269 -2.42 -6.55 -11.40
CA SER A 269 -3.64 -5.74 -11.36
C SER A 269 -4.27 -5.67 -12.76
N HIS A 270 -5.60 -5.59 -12.84
CA HIS A 270 -6.35 -5.59 -14.11
C HIS A 270 -5.96 -4.46 -15.09
N TYR A 271 -5.30 -3.42 -14.59
CA TYR A 271 -4.80 -2.27 -15.35
C TYR A 271 -3.30 -2.31 -15.63
N SER A 272 -2.57 -3.37 -15.30
CA SER A 272 -1.11 -3.43 -15.43
C SER A 272 -0.63 -4.51 -16.39
N VAL A 273 0.33 -4.18 -17.24
CA VAL A 273 0.97 -5.14 -18.18
C VAL A 273 2.31 -5.66 -17.67
N ALA A 274 2.95 -4.93 -16.74
CA ALA A 274 4.14 -5.36 -16.03
C ALA A 274 4.15 -4.74 -14.64
N THR A 275 4.57 -5.49 -13.62
CA THR A 275 4.81 -4.95 -12.27
C THR A 275 6.02 -5.64 -11.65
N THR A 276 6.87 -4.85 -11.00
CA THR A 276 8.04 -5.32 -10.25
C THR A 276 7.97 -4.76 -8.84
N ASP A 277 8.03 -5.65 -7.85
CA ASP A 277 8.24 -5.28 -6.46
C ASP A 277 9.73 -5.22 -6.17
N PHE A 278 10.17 -4.16 -5.52
CA PHE A 278 11.46 -4.07 -4.82
C PHE A 278 11.23 -4.56 -3.40
N GLU A 279 11.76 -5.73 -3.09
CA GLU A 279 11.59 -6.37 -1.79
C GLU A 279 12.85 -6.24 -0.94
N PHE A 280 12.65 -6.16 0.37
CA PHE A 280 13.72 -6.17 1.36
C PHE A 280 13.56 -7.31 2.35
N GLU A 281 14.69 -7.90 2.77
CA GLU A 281 14.73 -8.95 3.76
C GLU A 281 14.64 -8.35 5.18
N PHE A 282 13.40 -8.15 5.64
CA PHE A 282 13.08 -7.74 6.99
C PHE A 282 13.27 -8.89 7.99
N PRO A 283 13.27 -8.62 9.31
CA PRO A 283 13.30 -9.69 10.32
C PRO A 283 12.16 -10.72 10.22
N PHE A 284 11.06 -10.39 9.55
CA PHE A 284 9.93 -11.30 9.31
C PHE A 284 9.98 -11.97 7.91
N GLY A 285 11.04 -11.77 7.15
CA GLY A 285 11.20 -12.29 5.79
C GLY A 285 11.16 -11.19 4.72
N TRP A 286 11.01 -11.62 3.46
CA TRP A 286 10.92 -10.72 2.32
C TRP A 286 9.59 -9.95 2.34
N GLY A 287 9.65 -8.64 2.15
CA GLY A 287 8.48 -7.78 2.02
C GLY A 287 8.71 -6.62 1.06
N GLU A 288 7.65 -6.15 0.43
CA GLU A 288 7.68 -5.03 -0.50
C GLU A 288 8.11 -3.72 0.20
N LEU A 289 9.04 -3.00 -0.43
CA LEU A 289 9.39 -1.61 -0.12
C LEU A 289 8.78 -0.61 -1.12
N TRP A 290 8.68 -1.01 -2.37
CA TRP A 290 8.29 -0.17 -3.50
C TRP A 290 7.80 -1.08 -4.64
N GLY A 291 6.65 -0.79 -5.26
CA GLY A 291 6.26 -1.32 -6.56
C GLY A 291 6.49 -0.35 -7.75
N ALA A 292 7.02 -0.86 -8.86
CA ALA A 292 6.98 -0.19 -10.16
C ALA A 292 6.01 -0.93 -11.07
N ALA A 293 5.04 -0.23 -11.66
CA ALA A 293 4.02 -0.81 -12.51
C ALA A 293 3.91 -0.04 -13.84
N ASP A 294 3.78 -0.79 -14.94
CA ASP A 294 3.36 -0.28 -16.24
C ASP A 294 1.85 -0.46 -16.37
N ARG A 295 1.13 0.65 -16.44
CA ARG A 295 -0.33 0.73 -16.37
C ARG A 295 -1.00 1.14 -17.69
N THR A 296 -0.24 1.12 -18.79
CA THR A 296 -0.71 1.51 -20.13
C THR A 296 -1.41 2.89 -20.14
N ASP A 297 -2.67 2.94 -20.56
CA ASP A 297 -3.53 4.11 -20.71
C ASP A 297 -4.87 3.98 -19.97
N TYR A 298 -4.96 3.07 -18.98
CA TYR A 298 -6.10 2.91 -18.06
C TYR A 298 -6.30 4.15 -17.18
#